data_AF-A0A7G8G7M0-F1
#
_entry.id   AF-A0A7G8G7M0-F1
#
_cell.length_a   1.000
_cell.length_b   1.000
_cell.length_c   1.000
_cell.angle_alpha   90.00
_cell.angle_beta   90.00
_cell.angle_gamma   90.00
#
_symmetry.space_group_name_H-M   'P 1'
#
loop_
_entity.id
_entity.type
_entity.pdbx_description
1 polymer ?
#
loop_
_entity_poly.entity_id
_entity_poly.type
_entity_poly.pdbx_seq_one_letter_code
_entity_poly.pdbx_strand_id
1 'polypeptide(L)' 'MIDERKVDDLIRSVKEIGLQEPIDLIEFEGRFYGFNGCHRYTAHKRLGRTTIEANIRQVDRATFRLHLM' A
#
# COMPACT_ATOMS: atom_id res chain seq x y z
N MET A 1 8.22 7.41 7.23
CA MET A 1 8.49 8.69 6.54
C MET A 1 8.48 8.43 5.04
N ILE A 2 7.83 9.30 4.25
CA ILE A 2 7.88 9.22 2.78
C ILE A 2 9.24 9.74 2.32
N ASP A 3 9.86 9.01 1.41
CA ASP A 3 11.10 9.39 0.74
C ASP A 3 10.70 9.76 -0.69
N GLU A 4 10.82 11.05 -1.00
CA GLU A 4 10.38 11.62 -2.27
C GLU A 4 11.13 11.01 -3.46
N ARG A 5 12.42 10.71 -3.30
CA ARG A 5 13.22 10.11 -4.38
C ARG A 5 12.73 8.69 -4.68
N LYS A 6 12.44 7.90 -3.65
CA LYS A 6 11.86 6.56 -3.83
C LYS A 6 10.48 6.61 -4.49
N VAL A 7 9.66 7.61 -4.15
CA VAL A 7 8.36 7.79 -4.80
C VAL A 7 8.54 8.11 -6.28
N ASP A 8 9.46 9.01 -6.63
CA ASP A 8 9.71 9.38 -8.03
C ASP A 8 10.23 8.20 -8.85
N ASP A 9 11.13 7.39 -8.27
CA ASP A 9 11.64 6.16 -8.89
C ASP A 9 10.49 5.14 -9.09
N LEU A 10 9.63 4.97 -8.09
CA LEU A 10 8.44 4.11 -8.20
C LEU A 10 7.44 4.64 -9.23
N ILE A 11 7.23 5.95 -9.35
CA ILE A 11 6.36 6.54 -10.37
C ILE A 11 6.87 6.20 -11.77
N ARG A 12 8.18 6.30 -11.99
CA ARG A 12 8.81 5.94 -13.28
C ARG A 12 8.63 4.45 -13.57
N SER A 13 8.99 3.60 -12.60
CA SER A 13 8.86 2.14 -12.74
C SER A 13 7.42 1.70 -12.98
N VAL A 14 6.45 2.19 -12.19
CA VAL A 14 5.03 1.82 -12.34
C VAL A 14 4.44 2.29 -13.67
N LYS A 15 4.91 3.42 -14.23
CA LYS A 15 4.49 3.85 -15.59
C LYS A 15 4.99 2.91 -16.68
N GLU A 16 6.19 2.36 -16.52
CA GLU A 16 6.86 1.56 -17.54
C GLU A 16 6.45 0.09 -17.48
N ILE A 17 6.48 -0.51 -16.29
CA ILE A 17 6.27 -1.96 -16.11
C ILE A 17 5.07 -2.29 -15.22
N GLY A 18 4.36 -1.29 -14.69
CA GLY A 18 3.27 -1.50 -13.73
C GLY A 18 3.77 -1.82 -12.32
N LEU A 19 2.83 -2.00 -11.39
CA LEU A 19 3.15 -2.40 -10.02
C LEU A 19 3.61 -3.86 -10.01
N GLN A 20 4.84 -4.11 -9.55
CA GLN A 20 5.39 -5.47 -9.49
C GLN A 20 5.03 -6.20 -8.19
N GLU A 21 4.92 -5.45 -7.09
CA GLU A 21 4.60 -5.99 -5.78
C GLU A 21 3.33 -5.32 -5.23
N PRO A 22 2.26 -6.09 -4.94
CA PRO A 22 1.05 -5.56 -4.33
C PRO A 22 1.31 -5.02 -2.93
N ILE A 23 0.48 -4.07 -2.48
CA ILE A 23 0.53 -3.60 -1.09
C ILE A 23 -0.16 -4.60 -0.15
N ASP A 24 0.17 -4.57 1.13
CA ASP A 24 -0.48 -5.41 2.12
C ASP A 24 -1.52 -4.61 2.90
N LEU A 25 -2.75 -5.12 2.91
CA LEU A 25 -3.88 -4.58 3.66
C LEU A 25 -4.41 -5.61 4.65
N ILE A 26 -4.79 -5.15 5.82
CA ILE A 26 -5.60 -5.93 6.76
C ILE A 26 -7.05 -5.48 6.61
N GLU A 27 -7.95 -6.44 6.44
CA GLU A 27 -9.38 -6.21 6.57
C GLU A 27 -9.81 -6.48 8.01
N PHE A 28 -10.40 -5.49 8.66
CA PHE A 28 -10.91 -5.59 10.03
C PHE A 28 -12.23 -4.83 10.14
N GLU A 29 -13.30 -5.54 10.51
CA GLU A 29 -14.65 -4.99 10.64
C GLU A 29 -15.12 -4.22 9.38
N GLY A 30 -14.86 -4.77 8.19
CA GLY A 30 -15.27 -4.16 6.92
C GLY A 30 -14.45 -2.94 6.49
N ARG A 31 -13.32 -2.67 7.16
CA ARG A 31 -12.40 -1.59 6.83
C ARG A 31 -11.02 -2.14 6.44
N PHE A 32 -10.37 -1.49 5.50
CA PHE A 32 -9.02 -1.85 5.05
C PHE A 32 -7.97 -0.92 5.66
N TYR A 33 -6.93 -1.53 6.23
CA TYR A 33 -5.83 -0.83 6.90
C TYR A 33 -4.51 -1.22 6.23
N GLY A 34 -3.76 -0.24 5.74
CA GLY A 34 -2.44 -0.44 5.14
C GLY A 34 -1.33 -0.21 6.16
N PHE A 35 -0.40 -1.17 6.24
CA PHE A 35 0.75 -1.11 7.16
C PHE A 35 2.10 -1.10 6.44
N ASN A 36 2.10 -1.44 5.15
CA ASN A 36 3.27 -1.40 4.27
C ASN A 36 2.89 -0.72 2.94
N GLY A 37 3.89 -0.44 2.10
CA GLY A 37 3.67 0.03 0.74
C GLY A 37 3.28 1.51 0.65
N CYS A 38 3.59 2.33 1.66
CA CYS A 38 3.25 3.75 1.67
C CYS A 38 3.84 4.52 0.46
N HIS A 39 5.06 4.21 0.02
CA HIS A 39 5.62 4.81 -1.20
C HIS A 39 4.91 4.33 -2.47
N ARG A 40 4.56 3.04 -2.56
CA ARG A 40 3.80 2.45 -3.70
C ARG A 40 2.41 3.07 -3.82
N TYR A 41 1.70 3.18 -2.70
CA TYR A 41 0.42 3.89 -2.62
C TYR A 41 0.55 5.36 -3.02
N THR A 42 1.59 6.05 -2.54
CA THR A 42 1.83 7.46 -2.88
C THR A 42 2.12 7.64 -4.37
N ALA A 43 2.91 6.73 -4.97
CA ALA A 43 3.17 6.72 -6.40
C ALA A 43 1.87 6.55 -7.21
N HIS A 44 1.03 5.57 -6.87
CA HIS A 44 -0.27 5.38 -7.52
C HIS A 44 -1.18 6.60 -7.38
N LYS A 45 -1.22 7.22 -6.20
CA LYS A 45 -2.00 8.44 -5.95
C LYS A 45 -1.53 9.60 -6.83
N ARG A 46 -0.21 9.82 -6.94
CA ARG A 46 0.37 10.86 -7.81
C ARG A 46 0.16 10.59 -9.29
N LEU A 47 0.06 9.32 -9.68
CA LEU A 47 -0.30 8.89 -11.03
C LEU A 47 -1.79 9.08 -11.36
N GLY A 48 -2.62 9.50 -10.39
CA GLY A 48 -4.07 9.64 -10.59
C GLY A 48 -4.79 8.30 -10.73
N ARG A 49 -4.20 7.20 -10.27
CA ARG A 49 -4.84 5.88 -10.30
C ARG A 49 -5.91 5.81 -9.21
N THR A 50 -7.08 5.30 -9.58
CA THR A 50 -8.21 5.10 -8.65
C THR A 50 -8.13 3.76 -7.92
N THR A 51 -7.28 2.84 -8.38
CA THR A 51 -7.08 1.51 -7.81
C THR A 51 -5.60 1.17 -7.67
N ILE A 52 -5.29 0.26 -6.74
CA ILE A 52 -3.98 -0.33 -6.53
C ILE A 52 -4.16 -1.80 -6.17
N GLU A 53 -3.28 -2.67 -6.65
CA GLU A 53 -3.29 -4.09 -6.31
C GLU A 53 -2.87 -4.28 -4.86
N ALA A 54 -3.62 -5.11 -4.13
CA ALA A 54 -3.40 -5.34 -2.71
C ALA A 54 -3.64 -6.81 -2.35
N ASN A 55 -2.73 -7.35 -1.54
CA ASN A 55 -2.96 -8.58 -0.79
C ASN A 55 -3.76 -8.23 0.46
N ILE A 56 -4.94 -8.82 0.57
CA ILE A 56 -5.86 -8.58 1.68
C ILE A 56 -5.86 -9.81 2.59
N ARG A 57 -5.61 -9.59 3.89
CA ARG A 57 -5.73 -10.64 4.90
C ARG A 57 -6.65 -10.23 6.02
N GLN A 58 -7.39 -11.20 6.54
CA GLN A 58 -8.15 -11.05 7.77
C GLN A 58 -7.28 -11.51 8.94
N VAL A 59 -7.39 -10.81 10.05
CA VAL A 59 -6.69 -11.16 11.30
C VAL A 59 -7.64 -11.02 12.48
N ASP A 60 -7.37 -11.76 13.55
CA ASP A 60 -8.12 -11.60 14.78
C ASP A 60 -7.85 -10.24 15.46
N ARG A 61 -8.70 -9.87 16.43
CA ARG A 61 -8.60 -8.59 17.14
C ARG A 61 -7.27 -8.44 17.89
N ALA A 62 -6.71 -9.54 18.40
CA ALA A 62 -5.44 -9.50 19.12
C ALA A 62 -4.29 -9.13 18.17
N THR A 63 -4.23 -9.80 17.02
CA THR A 63 -3.26 -9.55 15.95
C THR A 63 -3.42 -8.17 15.35
N PHE A 64 -4.66 -7.71 15.12
CA PHE A 64 -4.90 -6.35 14.63
C PHE A 64 -4.31 -5.28 15.56
N ARG A 65 -4.51 -5.44 16.89
CA ARG A 65 -3.94 -4.53 17.90
C ARG A 65 -2.42 -4.47 17.86
N LEU A 66 -1.73 -5.56 17.52
CA LEU A 66 -0.27 -5.55 17.37
C LEU A 66 0.23 -4.62 16.26
N HIS A 67 -0.62 -4.31 15.27
CA HIS A 67 -0.27 -3.42 14.16
C HIS A 67 -0.61 -1.93 14.45
N LEU A 68 -1.31 -1.64 15.55
CA LEU A 68 -1.68 -0.27 15.96
C LEU A 68 -0.70 0.35 16.97
N MET A 69 0.23 -0.44 17.50
CA MET A 69 1.28 0.00 18.43
C MET A 69 2.44 0.61 17.65
#